data_AF-A0A935CZM5-F1
#
_entry.id   AF-A0A935CZM5-F1
#
_cell.length_a   1.000
_cell.length_b   1.000
_cell.length_c   1.000
_cell.angle_alpha   90.00
_cell.angle_beta   90.00
_cell.angle_gamma   90.00
#
_symmetry.space_group_name_H-M   'P 1'
#
loop_
_entity.id
_entity.type
_entity.pdbx_description
1 polymer ?
#
loop_
_entity_poly.entity_id
_entity_poly.type
_entity_poly.pdbx_seq_one_letter_code
_entity_poly.pdbx_strand_id
1 'polypeptide(L)'
;MANKHYKEVQILADSELVEKLAETQLDLTKTRFDQTISGNVTPKEIRDAKKNIARINTEIRSREVAQMTEGELAKRSKIRYRRSK
;
A
#
# COMPACT_ATOMS: atom_id res chain seq x y z
N MET A 1 -18.32 0.52 -2.66
CA MET A 1 -18.13 1.96 -2.96
C MET A 1 -16.63 2.24 -2.92
N ALA A 2 -16.01 2.60 -4.04
CA ALA A 2 -14.57 2.91 -4.04
C ALA A 2 -14.33 4.15 -3.16
N ASN A 3 -13.57 3.98 -2.08
CA ASN A 3 -13.15 5.08 -1.21
C ASN A 3 -12.43 6.13 -2.06
N LYS A 4 -12.68 7.43 -1.83
CA LYS A 4 -12.08 8.56 -2.57
C LYS A 4 -10.56 8.39 -2.74
N HIS A 5 -9.88 8.00 -1.67
CA HIS A 5 -8.43 7.77 -1.65
C HIS A 5 -7.95 6.63 -2.56
N TYR A 6 -8.79 5.62 -2.81
CA TYR A 6 -8.43 4.54 -3.71
C TYR A 6 -8.51 4.99 -5.18
N LYS A 7 -9.53 5.77 -5.53
CA LYS A 7 -9.64 6.34 -6.88
C LYS A 7 -8.48 7.30 -7.18
N GLU A 8 -8.06 8.09 -6.20
CA GLU A 8 -6.90 8.98 -6.32
C GLU A 8 -5.62 8.19 -6.65
N VAL A 9 -5.39 7.07 -5.96
CA VAL A 9 -4.22 6.20 -6.20
C VAL A 9 -4.27 5.55 -7.59
N GLN A 10 -5.43 5.21 -8.12
CA GLN A 10 -5.57 4.61 -9.45
C GLN A 10 -5.18 5.55 -10.60
N ILE A 11 -5.34 6.86 -10.40
CA ILE A 11 -5.09 7.87 -11.44
C ILE A 11 -3.58 8.15 -11.60
N LEU A 12 -2.77 7.89 -10.56
CA LEU A 12 -1.33 8.18 -10.55
C LEU A 12 -0.53 7.30 -11.52
N ALA A 13 0.53 7.88 -12.09
CA ALA A 13 1.48 7.16 -12.93
C ALA A 13 2.35 6.18 -12.12
N ASP A 14 2.98 5.20 -12.78
CA ASP A 14 3.80 4.18 -12.11
C ASP A 14 4.98 4.78 -11.34
N SER A 15 5.66 5.78 -11.91
CA SER A 15 6.76 6.50 -11.25
C SER A 15 6.29 7.26 -10.03
N GLU A 16 5.16 7.96 -10.13
CA GLU A 16 4.56 8.73 -9.05
C GLU A 16 4.10 7.84 -7.89
N LEU A 17 3.62 6.61 -8.18
CA LEU A 17 3.25 5.66 -7.14
C LEU A 17 4.44 5.23 -6.27
N VAL A 18 5.60 5.03 -6.89
CA VAL A 18 6.83 4.62 -6.17
C VAL A 18 7.35 5.78 -5.31
N GLU A 19 7.37 6.99 -5.86
CA GLU A 19 7.76 8.19 -5.11
C GLU A 19 6.80 8.44 -3.94
N LYS A 20 5.49 8.32 -4.18
CA LYS A 20 4.47 8.50 -3.14
C LYS A 20 4.55 7.45 -2.05
N LEU A 21 4.89 6.22 -2.41
CA LEU A 21 5.14 5.15 -1.46
C LEU A 21 6.33 5.48 -0.54
N ALA A 22 7.44 5.97 -1.11
CA ALA A 22 8.61 6.34 -0.32
C ALA A 22 8.31 7.50 0.63
N GLU A 23 7.64 8.53 0.14
CA GLU A 23 7.22 9.69 0.94
C GLU A 23 6.31 9.26 2.11
N THR A 24 5.26 8.51 1.82
CA THR A 24 4.30 8.07 2.85
C THR A 24 4.90 7.11 3.88
N GLN A 25 5.93 6.35 3.51
CA GLN A 25 6.69 5.52 4.46
C GLN A 25 7.56 6.37 5.39
N LEU A 26 8.22 7.39 4.88
CA LEU A 26 8.98 8.36 5.68
C LEU A 26 8.06 9.14 6.62
N ASP A 27 6.87 9.52 6.16
CA ASP A 27 5.89 10.18 7.02
C ASP A 27 5.42 9.25 8.14
N LEU A 28 5.17 7.98 7.83
CA LEU A 28 4.81 6.99 8.85
C LEU A 28 5.90 6.83 9.92
N THR A 29 7.18 6.86 9.55
CA THR A 29 8.26 6.76 10.54
C THR A 29 8.31 8.02 11.41
N LYS A 30 8.23 9.21 10.82
CA LYS A 30 8.14 10.49 11.56
C LYS A 30 6.98 10.51 12.54
N THR A 31 5.77 10.19 12.07
CA THR A 31 4.55 10.15 12.89
C THR A 31 4.67 9.16 14.07
N ARG A 32 5.39 8.04 13.90
CA ARG A 32 5.67 7.12 15.01
C ARG A 32 6.63 7.74 16.02
N PHE A 33 7.69 8.40 15.57
CA PHE A 33 8.61 9.10 16.46
C PHE A 33 7.89 10.20 17.24
N ASP A 34 7.09 11.01 16.56
CA ASP A 34 6.30 12.09 17.18
C ASP A 34 5.31 11.54 18.21
N GLN A 35 4.66 10.41 17.92
CA GLN A 35 3.82 9.73 18.91
C GLN A 35 4.61 9.33 20.16
N THR A 36 5.80 8.74 19.98
CA THR A 36 6.61 8.27 21.11
C THR A 36 7.22 9.40 21.93
N ILE A 37 7.61 10.50 21.28
CA ILE A 37 8.31 11.62 21.93
C ILE A 37 7.31 12.59 22.56
N SER A 38 6.30 13.00 21.79
CA SER A 38 5.40 14.10 22.18
C SER A 38 4.03 13.63 22.65
N GLY A 39 3.62 12.40 22.33
CA GLY A 39 2.30 11.87 22.68
C GLY A 39 1.11 12.56 21.97
N ASN A 40 1.37 13.55 21.11
CA ASN A 40 0.34 14.37 20.47
C ASN A 40 -0.35 13.66 19.29
N VAL A 41 0.32 12.66 18.72
CA VAL A 41 -0.17 11.92 17.55
C VAL A 41 -1.11 10.81 17.98
N THR A 42 -2.29 10.77 17.36
CA THR A 42 -3.30 9.77 17.71
C THR A 42 -3.01 8.41 17.05
N PRO A 43 -3.34 7.27 17.70
CA PRO A 43 -3.21 5.95 17.08
C PRO A 43 -4.04 5.78 15.79
N LYS A 44 -5.07 6.61 15.60
CA LYS A 44 -5.92 6.60 14.40
C LYS A 44 -5.17 7.13 13.19
N GLU A 45 -4.39 8.18 13.33
CA GLU A 45 -3.55 8.75 12.26
C GLU A 45 -2.55 7.72 11.72
N ILE A 46 -1.88 6.99 12.62
CA ILE A 46 -0.96 5.90 12.23
C ILE A 46 -1.70 4.79 11.47
N ARG A 47 -2.92 4.47 11.89
CA ARG A 47 -3.75 3.46 11.22
C ARG A 47 -4.12 3.91 9.81
N ASP A 48 -4.49 5.16 9.63
CA ASP A 48 -4.90 5.69 8.34
C ASP A 48 -3.70 5.86 7.38
N ALA A 49 -2.54 6.27 7.90
CA ALA A 49 -1.27 6.25 7.15
C ALA A 49 -0.91 4.83 6.67
N LYS A 50 -1.02 3.81 7.54
CA LYS A 50 -0.81 2.40 7.16
C LYS A 50 -1.77 1.93 6.07
N LYS A 51 -3.05 2.33 6.13
CA LYS A 51 -4.03 1.99 5.09
C LYS A 51 -3.69 2.64 3.76
N ASN A 52 -3.19 3.88 3.76
CA ASN A 52 -2.79 4.56 2.53
C ASN A 52 -1.61 3.84 1.85
N ILE A 53 -0.59 3.45 2.62
CA ILE A 53 0.52 2.62 2.11
C ILE A 53 0.00 1.30 1.53
N ALA A 54 -0.92 0.63 2.23
CA ALA A 54 -1.50 -0.63 1.75
C ALA A 54 -2.26 -0.46 0.42
N ARG A 55 -2.97 0.65 0.22
CA ARG A 55 -3.67 0.96 -1.03
C ARG A 55 -2.69 1.16 -2.18
N ILE A 56 -1.63 1.93 -1.97
CA ILE A 56 -0.56 2.16 -2.98
C ILE A 56 0.10 0.83 -3.36
N ASN A 57 0.50 0.03 -2.37
CA ASN A 57 1.07 -1.30 -2.60
C ASN A 57 0.11 -2.23 -3.36
N THR A 58 -1.19 -2.15 -3.09
CA THR A 58 -2.19 -2.97 -3.78
C THR A 58 -2.29 -2.58 -5.25
N GLU A 59 -2.22 -1.28 -5.56
CA GLU A 59 -2.27 -0.79 -6.94
C GLU A 59 -1.01 -1.20 -7.72
N ILE A 60 0.18 -0.93 -7.16
CA ILE A 60 1.46 -1.40 -7.73
C ILE A 60 1.39 -2.90 -8.00
N ARG A 61 0.91 -3.66 -7.02
CA ARG A 61 0.78 -5.10 -7.14
C ARG A 61 -0.22 -5.53 -8.21
N SER A 62 -1.33 -4.82 -8.33
CA SER A 62 -2.35 -5.06 -9.35
C SER A 62 -1.76 -4.91 -10.74
N ARG A 63 -1.00 -3.82 -10.97
CA ARG A 63 -0.31 -3.54 -12.24
C ARG A 63 0.74 -4.61 -12.57
N GLU A 64 1.56 -5.01 -11.59
CA GLU A 64 2.49 -6.12 -11.76
C GLU A 64 1.80 -7.43 -12.15
N VAL A 65 0.66 -7.74 -11.53
CA VAL A 65 -0.09 -8.98 -11.82
C VAL A 65 -0.69 -8.94 -13.22
N ALA A 66 -1.16 -7.77 -13.68
CA ALA A 66 -1.70 -7.59 -15.02
C ALA A 66 -0.62 -7.76 -16.11
N GLN A 67 0.63 -7.43 -15.80
CA GLN A 67 1.77 -7.59 -16.73
C GLN A 67 2.40 -8.99 -16.70
N MET A 68 2.02 -9.85 -15.76
CA MET A 68 2.65 -11.18 -15.59
C MET A 68 2.17 -12.20 -16.63
N THR A 69 3.11 -13.03 -17.07
CA THR A 69 2.83 -14.12 -18.01
C THR A 69 2.11 -15.30 -17.32
N GLU A 70 1.40 -16.11 -18.10
CA GLU A 70 0.60 -17.25 -17.61
C GLU A 70 1.45 -18.26 -16.78
N GLY A 71 2.70 -18.47 -17.16
CA GLY A 71 3.63 -19.35 -16.45
C GLY A 71 4.07 -18.84 -15.08
N GLU A 72 4.17 -17.52 -14.90
CA GLU A 72 4.51 -16.89 -13.62
C GLU A 72 3.31 -16.86 -12.66
N LEU A 73 2.10 -16.71 -13.22
CA LEU A 73 0.85 -16.81 -12.47
C LEU A 73 0.63 -18.23 -11.93
N ALA A 74 0.96 -19.27 -12.70
CA ALA A 74 0.83 -20.67 -12.29
C ALA A 74 1.70 -21.02 -11.06
N LYS A 75 2.89 -20.43 -10.95
CA LYS A 75 3.79 -20.59 -9.77
C LYS A 75 3.19 -20.03 -8.48
N ARG A 76 2.19 -19.15 -8.56
CA ARG A 76 1.50 -18.56 -7.39
C ARG A 76 0.33 -19.37 -6.86
N SER A 77 -0.04 -20.46 -7.53
CA SER A 77 -1.17 -21.34 -7.16
C SER A 77 -1.11 -21.80 -5.69
N LYS A 78 0.06 -22.25 -5.21
CA LYS A 78 0.27 -22.68 -3.81
C LYS A 78 0.09 -21.55 -2.78
N ILE A 79 0.49 -20.32 -3.13
CA ILE A 79 0.33 -19.15 -2.24
C ILE A 79 -1.14 -18.79 -2.09
N ARG A 80 -1.93 -18.83 -3.18
CA ARG A 80 -3.38 -18.60 -3.13
C ARG A 80 -4.11 -19.68 -2.34
N TYR A 81 -3.78 -20.95 -2.59
CA TYR A 81 -4.34 -22.09 -1.86
C TYR A 81 -4.13 -21.97 -0.34
N ARG A 82 -2.93 -21.56 0.10
CA ARG A 82 -2.65 -21.34 1.52
C ARG A 82 -3.47 -20.23 2.17
N ARG A 83 -3.83 -19.17 1.42
CA ARG A 83 -4.60 -18.03 1.93
C ARG A 83 -6.11 -18.27 1.95
N SER A 84 -6.57 -19.33 1.28
CA SER A 84 -7.99 -19.72 1.17
C SER A 84 -8.44 -20.64 2.30
N LYS A 85 -7.52 -21.14 3.12
CA LYS A 85 -7.77 -22.03 4.25
C LYS A 85 -7.77 -21.22 5.55
#